data_AF-A0A4P5YGP4-F1
#
_entry.id   AF-A0A4P5YGP4-F1
#
_cell.length_a   1.000
_cell.length_b   1.000
_cell.length_c   1.000
_cell.angle_alpha   90.00
_cell.angle_beta   90.00
_cell.angle_gamma   90.00
#
_symmetry.space_group_name_H-M   'P 1'
#
loop_
_entity.id
_entity.type
_entity.pdbx_description
1 polymer ?
#
loop_
_entity_poly.entity_id
_entity_poly.type
_entity_poly.pdbx_seq_one_letter_code
_entity_poly.pdbx_strand_id
1 'polypeptide(L)'
;MLLIAAGLPAVTPVDTAKRTRAELEAGLKALEAKHRSEKNPAQPVAPKEEGAPAEKPKGKGAGADLVIKPDELKRARGELLRLNGYRFLCGLEAEVKLKDEFTLTCKYGAYLCSVLGHIEHTPPKPAGMEETLFRKGYEGTSHANLFSTSGPDGLTGSVDGYMDDSDEKNVGGVGHRRWCLNPAMGATGFGQVRGFSAMWSMDGSNATVTNDQLVCFPAAGFWPLAYYRARTAWSISAEPGRYQFADKAAPKVYLLGGSDRFPADVKGLKELKVTDVRVSREGMGTPQCLIFRPEVLPRRGTRVGVVVPLKGWTAPNLEYVVEFY
;
A
#
# COMPACT_ATOMS: atom_id res chain seq x y z
N MET A 1 21.90 6.78 30.99
CA MET A 1 20.44 6.95 30.80
C MET A 1 20.18 6.81 29.30
N LEU A 2 19.85 5.60 28.85
CA LEU A 2 19.56 5.33 27.44
C LEU A 2 18.20 5.99 27.14
N LEU A 3 18.17 6.96 26.22
CA LEU A 3 16.91 7.39 25.63
C LEU A 3 16.34 6.20 24.87
N ILE A 4 15.28 5.59 25.41
CA ILE A 4 14.42 4.69 24.65
C ILE A 4 13.80 5.58 23.58
N ALA A 5 14.16 5.36 22.30
CA ALA A 5 13.50 6.01 21.19
C ALA A 5 12.00 5.72 21.32
N ALA A 6 11.20 6.76 21.53
CA ALA A 6 9.75 6.62 21.63
C ALA A 6 9.25 6.04 20.31
N GLY A 7 8.68 4.84 20.36
CA GLY A 7 8.08 4.20 19.20
C GLY A 7 6.99 5.09 18.60
N LEU A 8 6.73 4.92 17.31
CA LEU A 8 5.59 5.57 16.66
C LEU A 8 4.30 5.17 17.39
N PRO A 9 3.36 6.12 17.60
CA PRO A 9 2.11 5.80 18.27
C PRO A 9 1.36 4.70 17.51
N ALA A 10 0.67 3.85 18.27
CA ALA A 10 -0.19 2.83 17.71
C ALA A 10 -1.27 3.46 16.80
N VAL A 11 -1.54 2.85 15.65
CA VAL A 11 -2.70 3.22 14.83
C VAL A 11 -3.88 2.36 15.23
N THR A 12 -4.98 3.01 15.63
CA THR A 12 -6.24 2.33 15.94
C THR A 12 -7.45 3.01 15.29
N PRO A 13 -8.58 2.30 15.16
CA PRO A 13 -9.85 2.89 14.74
C PRO A 13 -10.33 4.03 15.66
N VAL A 14 -9.95 4.01 16.94
CA VAL A 14 -10.29 5.08 17.90
C VAL A 14 -9.56 6.38 17.54
N ASP A 15 -8.32 6.30 17.08
CA ASP A 15 -7.52 7.49 16.76
C ASP A 15 -7.90 8.04 15.39
N THR A 16 -8.10 7.16 14.42
CA THR A 16 -8.51 7.57 13.07
C THR A 16 -9.88 8.24 13.05
N ALA A 17 -10.83 7.78 13.89
CA ALA A 17 -12.17 8.34 14.00
C ALA A 17 -12.26 9.75 14.61
N LYS A 18 -11.21 10.20 15.33
CA LYS A 18 -11.19 11.56 15.92
C LYS A 18 -10.96 12.65 14.88
N ARG A 19 -10.42 12.29 13.70
CA ARG A 19 -10.03 13.24 12.66
C ARG A 19 -11.24 13.75 11.91
N THR A 20 -11.38 15.06 11.88
CA THR A 20 -12.41 15.77 11.12
C THR A 20 -12.09 15.74 9.63
N ARG A 21 -13.11 15.93 8.79
CA ARG A 21 -12.94 16.08 7.35
C ARG A 21 -11.95 17.21 7.00
N ALA A 22 -12.02 18.34 7.70
CA ALA A 22 -11.14 19.49 7.45
C ALA A 22 -9.67 19.16 7.74
N GLU A 23 -9.38 18.39 8.80
CA GLU A 23 -8.02 17.93 9.10
C GLU A 23 -7.49 16.97 8.04
N LEU A 24 -8.33 16.07 7.52
CA LEU A 24 -7.93 15.16 6.44
C LEU A 24 -7.65 15.92 5.14
N GLU A 25 -8.52 16.85 4.75
CA GLU A 25 -8.33 17.68 3.56
C GLU A 25 -7.08 18.56 3.70
N ALA A 26 -6.85 19.16 4.87
CA ALA A 26 -5.65 19.96 5.15
C ALA A 26 -4.38 19.11 5.11
N GLY A 27 -4.40 17.90 5.69
CA GLY A 27 -3.26 16.98 5.70
C GLY A 27 -2.89 16.49 4.31
N LEU A 28 -3.87 16.08 3.50
CA LEU A 28 -3.63 15.70 2.10
C LEU A 28 -3.04 16.89 1.30
N LYS A 29 -3.58 18.09 1.47
CA LYS A 29 -3.05 19.30 0.83
C LYS A 29 -1.63 19.62 1.30
N ALA A 30 -1.30 19.37 2.57
CA ALA A 30 0.04 19.55 3.10
C ALA A 30 1.04 18.57 2.47
N LEU A 31 0.66 17.30 2.29
CA LEU A 31 1.45 16.30 1.56
C LEU A 31 1.71 16.73 0.11
N GLU A 32 0.68 17.21 -0.58
CA GLU A 32 0.82 17.74 -1.96
C GLU A 32 1.73 18.97 -2.04
N ALA A 33 1.62 19.88 -1.07
CA ALA A 33 2.46 21.07 -1.01
C ALA A 33 3.93 20.70 -0.74
N LYS A 34 4.15 19.76 0.19
CA LYS A 34 5.48 19.22 0.48
C LYS A 34 6.10 18.57 -0.75
N HIS A 35 5.36 17.68 -1.42
CA HIS A 35 5.78 17.03 -2.66
C HIS A 35 6.15 18.05 -3.75
N ARG A 36 5.40 19.16 -3.89
CA ARG A 36 5.73 20.24 -4.84
C ARG A 36 6.99 21.02 -4.44
N SER A 37 7.27 21.15 -3.15
CA SER A 37 8.40 21.92 -2.61
C SER A 37 9.72 21.15 -2.54
N GLU A 38 9.66 19.82 -2.47
CA GLU A 38 10.84 18.94 -2.55
C GLU A 38 11.45 19.09 -3.95
N LYS A 39 12.43 20.00 -4.08
CA LYS A 39 13.20 20.22 -5.30
C LYS A 39 13.77 18.89 -5.78
N ASN A 40 13.90 18.72 -7.10
CA ASN A 40 14.73 17.66 -7.68
C ASN A 40 16.06 17.60 -6.92
N PRO A 41 16.39 16.55 -6.14
CA PRO A 41 17.79 16.29 -5.86
C PRO A 41 18.52 16.26 -7.20
N ALA A 42 19.73 16.82 -7.22
CA ALA A 42 20.59 16.82 -8.39
C ALA A 42 20.55 15.42 -9.02
N GLN A 43 20.46 15.38 -10.35
CA GLN A 43 20.54 14.14 -11.12
C GLN A 43 21.64 13.27 -10.52
N PRO A 44 21.43 11.95 -10.38
CA PRO A 44 22.53 11.08 -9.99
C PRO A 44 23.67 11.34 -10.96
N VAL A 45 24.74 11.95 -10.45
CA VAL A 45 26.01 12.01 -11.16
C VAL A 45 26.37 10.55 -11.33
N ALA A 46 26.50 10.10 -12.57
CA ALA A 46 27.01 8.76 -12.87
C ALA A 46 28.24 8.54 -11.96
N PRO A 47 28.36 7.37 -11.30
CA PRO A 47 29.53 7.09 -10.49
C PRO A 47 30.78 7.44 -11.31
N LYS A 48 31.69 8.24 -10.75
CA LYS A 48 33.04 8.28 -11.30
C LYS A 48 33.57 6.86 -11.20
N GLU A 49 33.66 6.17 -12.33
CA GLU A 49 34.29 4.87 -12.42
C GLU A 49 35.76 5.02 -12.03
N GLU A 50 36.08 4.71 -10.77
CA GLU A 50 37.44 4.32 -10.42
C GLU A 50 37.63 2.87 -10.87
N GLY A 51 38.16 2.71 -12.08
CA GLY A 51 39.05 1.63 -12.48
C GLY A 51 38.57 0.19 -12.30
N ALA A 52 37.66 -0.26 -13.15
CA ALA A 52 37.60 -1.65 -13.64
C ALA A 52 37.01 -1.63 -15.06
N PRO A 53 37.49 -2.44 -16.01
CA PRO A 53 37.04 -2.35 -17.41
C PRO A 53 35.55 -2.69 -17.51
N ALA A 54 34.74 -1.70 -17.84
CA ALA A 54 33.30 -1.83 -18.06
C ALA A 54 33.04 -2.72 -19.28
N GLU A 55 32.61 -3.96 -19.05
CA GLU A 55 32.03 -4.79 -20.09
C GLU A 55 30.60 -4.30 -20.36
N LYS A 56 30.37 -3.70 -21.53
CA LYS A 56 29.05 -3.21 -21.95
C LYS A 56 28.05 -4.38 -21.93
N PRO A 57 26.85 -4.23 -21.33
CA PRO A 57 25.83 -5.27 -21.38
C PRO A 57 25.44 -5.56 -22.83
N LYS A 58 25.82 -6.74 -23.34
CA LYS A 58 25.39 -7.21 -24.67
C LYS A 58 23.97 -7.77 -24.56
N GLY A 59 23.00 -6.88 -24.70
CA GLY A 59 21.62 -7.18 -25.06
C GLY A 59 21.09 -5.97 -25.82
N LYS A 60 20.73 -6.14 -27.11
CA LYS A 60 20.22 -5.04 -27.94
C LYS A 60 18.98 -4.41 -27.27
N GLY A 61 19.15 -3.31 -26.53
CA GLY A 61 18.08 -2.53 -25.90
C GLY A 61 18.15 -2.32 -24.38
N ALA A 62 18.85 -3.18 -23.63
CA ALA A 62 18.81 -3.15 -22.15
C ALA A 62 19.38 -1.85 -21.53
N GLY A 63 20.49 -1.34 -22.09
CA GLY A 63 21.18 -0.18 -21.53
C GLY A 63 20.37 1.11 -21.57
N ALA A 64 19.50 1.31 -22.57
CA ALA A 64 18.66 2.51 -22.66
C ALA A 64 17.42 2.41 -21.76
N ASP A 65 16.87 1.20 -21.61
CA ASP A 65 15.69 0.98 -20.76
C ASP A 65 16.00 1.09 -19.28
N LEU A 66 17.23 0.80 -18.84
CA LEU A 66 17.63 0.84 -17.43
C LEU A 66 18.08 2.21 -16.92
N VAL A 67 18.14 3.23 -17.80
CA VAL A 67 18.35 4.62 -17.38
C VAL A 67 17.05 5.19 -16.84
N ILE A 68 17.07 5.65 -15.58
CA ILE A 68 15.93 6.35 -14.98
C ILE A 68 15.85 7.75 -15.57
N LYS A 69 14.76 8.03 -16.30
CA LYS A 69 14.57 9.33 -16.95
C LYS A 69 13.94 10.35 -15.99
N PRO A 70 14.16 11.66 -16.19
CA PRO A 70 13.56 12.68 -15.33
C PRO A 70 12.02 12.63 -15.23
N ASP A 71 11.34 12.25 -16.31
CA ASP A 71 9.89 12.08 -16.33
C ASP A 71 9.42 10.82 -15.57
N GLU A 72 10.23 9.75 -15.59
CA GLU A 72 10.00 8.55 -14.77
C GLU A 72 10.12 8.88 -13.28
N LEU A 73 11.14 9.65 -12.90
CA LEU A 73 11.29 10.09 -11.51
C LEU A 73 10.13 11.00 -11.08
N LYS A 74 9.63 11.85 -11.98
CA LYS A 74 8.42 12.65 -11.72
C LYS A 74 7.20 11.76 -11.46
N ARG A 75 6.99 10.71 -12.26
CA ARG A 75 5.89 9.74 -12.04
C ARG A 75 6.07 8.96 -10.74
N ALA A 76 7.28 8.47 -10.44
CA ALA A 76 7.61 7.81 -9.18
C ALA A 76 7.26 8.66 -7.96
N ARG A 77 7.55 9.97 -8.00
CA ARG A 77 7.15 10.87 -6.91
C ARG A 77 5.63 11.06 -6.83
N GLY A 78 4.92 11.04 -7.97
CA GLY A 78 3.47 11.10 -8.00
C GLY A 78 2.84 9.88 -7.32
N GLU A 79 3.33 8.67 -7.63
CA GLU A 79 2.91 7.44 -6.95
C GLU A 79 3.33 7.44 -5.46
N LEU A 80 4.50 7.97 -5.11
CA LEU A 80 4.89 8.15 -3.69
C LEU A 80 3.90 9.03 -2.94
N LEU A 81 3.52 10.18 -3.52
CA LEU A 81 2.52 11.07 -2.93
C LEU A 81 1.19 10.33 -2.75
N ARG A 82 0.80 9.51 -3.73
CA ARG A 82 -0.43 8.71 -3.66
C ARG A 82 -0.37 7.68 -2.52
N LEU A 83 0.76 6.97 -2.39
CA LEU A 83 1.02 6.02 -1.31
C LEU A 83 0.94 6.70 0.07
N ASN A 84 1.66 7.81 0.24
CA ASN A 84 1.65 8.57 1.49
C ASN A 84 0.25 9.13 1.81
N GLY A 85 -0.54 9.51 0.79
CA GLY A 85 -1.95 9.87 0.97
C GLY A 85 -2.80 8.74 1.55
N TYR A 86 -2.67 7.51 1.02
CA TYR A 86 -3.35 6.34 1.58
C TYR A 86 -2.90 6.04 3.01
N ARG A 87 -1.60 6.07 3.27
CA ARG A 87 -1.03 5.84 4.61
C ARG A 87 -1.55 6.87 5.62
N PHE A 88 -1.54 8.15 5.27
CA PHE A 88 -2.09 9.24 6.07
C PHE A 88 -3.58 9.01 6.38
N LEU A 89 -4.40 8.68 5.37
CA LEU A 89 -5.82 8.38 5.56
C LEU A 89 -6.05 7.18 6.49
N CYS A 90 -5.18 6.18 6.45
CA CYS A 90 -5.18 5.04 7.37
C CYS A 90 -4.63 5.35 8.78
N GLY A 91 -4.14 6.57 9.03
CA GLY A 91 -3.58 6.98 10.31
C GLY A 91 -2.11 6.62 10.49
N LEU A 92 -1.48 6.07 9.46
CA LEU A 92 -0.07 5.72 9.45
C LEU A 92 0.81 6.95 9.20
N GLU A 93 2.07 6.81 9.59
CA GLU A 93 3.16 7.68 9.17
C GLU A 93 3.20 7.77 7.63
N ALA A 94 3.25 8.99 7.10
CA ALA A 94 3.09 9.33 5.69
C ALA A 94 4.33 10.05 5.11
N GLU A 95 5.50 9.77 5.66
CA GLU A 95 6.80 10.29 5.26
C GLU A 95 7.68 9.24 4.60
N VAL A 96 7.09 8.18 4.03
CA VAL A 96 7.83 7.21 3.23
C VAL A 96 8.61 7.96 2.15
N LYS A 97 9.91 7.66 2.06
CA LYS A 97 10.84 8.32 1.13
C LYS A 97 11.21 7.42 -0.03
N LEU A 98 11.43 8.03 -1.19
CA LEU A 98 12.10 7.35 -2.29
C LEU A 98 13.57 7.16 -1.96
N LYS A 99 14.04 5.94 -2.21
CA LYS A 99 15.47 5.63 -2.26
C LYS A 99 15.88 5.32 -3.70
N ASP A 100 17.01 5.88 -4.10
CA ASP A 100 17.56 5.66 -5.44
C ASP A 100 17.90 4.18 -5.66
N GLU A 101 18.43 3.49 -4.64
CA GLU A 101 18.73 2.06 -4.68
C GLU A 101 17.48 1.22 -4.97
N PHE A 102 16.38 1.47 -4.26
CA PHE A 102 15.12 0.75 -4.46
C PHE A 102 14.48 1.09 -5.81
N THR A 103 14.55 2.36 -6.22
CA THR A 103 14.03 2.82 -7.51
C THR A 103 14.75 2.12 -8.66
N LEU A 104 16.08 2.02 -8.57
CA LEU A 104 16.88 1.30 -9.56
C LEU A 104 16.57 -0.20 -9.55
N THR A 105 16.54 -0.86 -8.39
CA THR A 105 16.21 -2.30 -8.30
C THR A 105 14.81 -2.60 -8.85
N CYS A 106 13.81 -1.77 -8.55
CA CYS A 106 12.47 -1.89 -9.14
C CYS A 106 12.48 -1.69 -10.66
N LYS A 107 13.34 -0.82 -11.19
CA LYS A 107 13.51 -0.63 -12.64
C LYS A 107 14.01 -1.91 -13.32
N TYR A 108 14.97 -2.59 -12.69
CA TYR A 108 15.42 -3.92 -13.12
C TYR A 108 14.30 -4.97 -13.04
N GLY A 109 13.48 -4.97 -11.98
CA GLY A 109 12.34 -5.87 -11.85
C GLY A 109 11.29 -5.67 -12.95
N ALA A 110 10.93 -4.41 -13.23
CA ALA A 110 10.04 -4.06 -14.33
C ALA A 110 10.63 -4.46 -15.69
N TYR A 111 11.94 -4.27 -15.89
CA TYR A 111 12.63 -4.74 -17.10
C TYR A 111 12.50 -6.25 -17.27
N LEU A 112 12.73 -7.03 -16.22
CA LEU A 112 12.62 -8.49 -16.28
C LEU A 112 11.20 -8.95 -16.61
N CYS A 113 10.17 -8.37 -15.98
CA CYS A 113 8.77 -8.61 -16.35
C CYS A 113 8.51 -8.26 -17.83
N SER A 114 9.08 -7.15 -18.32
CA SER A 114 8.91 -6.75 -19.72
C SER A 114 9.55 -7.73 -20.73
N VAL A 115 10.66 -8.38 -20.35
CA VAL A 115 11.29 -9.43 -21.15
C VAL A 115 10.42 -10.69 -21.19
N LEU A 116 9.75 -11.01 -20.09
CA LEU A 116 8.83 -12.14 -19.98
C LEU A 116 7.45 -11.87 -20.61
N GLY A 117 7.08 -10.61 -20.79
CA GLY A 117 5.78 -10.19 -21.31
C GLY A 117 4.63 -10.34 -20.30
N HIS A 118 4.92 -10.64 -19.03
CA HIS A 118 3.94 -10.74 -17.96
C HIS A 118 4.58 -10.43 -16.59
N ILE A 119 3.75 -10.21 -15.57
CA ILE A 119 4.20 -10.06 -14.18
C ILE A 119 4.50 -11.44 -13.60
N GLU A 120 5.65 -11.59 -12.96
CA GLU A 120 6.05 -12.78 -12.23
C GLU A 120 6.96 -12.37 -11.06
N HIS A 121 6.65 -12.82 -9.84
CA HIS A 121 7.43 -12.48 -8.64
C HIS A 121 8.71 -13.29 -8.53
N THR A 122 8.68 -14.55 -8.99
CA THR A 122 9.81 -15.49 -8.96
C THR A 122 10.19 -15.95 -10.37
N PRO A 123 10.64 -15.02 -11.24
CA PRO A 123 10.85 -15.31 -12.64
C PRO A 123 12.01 -16.28 -12.86
N PRO A 124 11.89 -17.25 -13.78
CA PRO A 124 13.03 -18.02 -14.24
C PRO A 124 13.98 -17.13 -15.03
N LYS A 125 15.27 -17.48 -15.06
CA LYS A 125 16.25 -16.72 -15.86
C LYS A 125 15.97 -16.84 -17.36
N PRO A 126 15.72 -15.74 -18.09
CA PRO A 126 15.54 -15.79 -19.54
C PRO A 126 16.82 -16.24 -20.25
N ALA A 127 16.65 -17.01 -21.33
CA ALA A 127 17.78 -17.50 -22.13
C ALA A 127 18.63 -16.34 -22.66
N GLY A 128 19.95 -16.43 -22.50
CA GLY A 128 20.89 -15.40 -22.96
C GLY A 128 20.92 -14.12 -22.11
N MET A 129 20.17 -14.04 -21.00
CA MET A 129 20.27 -12.94 -20.05
C MET A 129 21.53 -13.09 -19.20
N GLU A 130 22.27 -11.98 -19.08
CA GLU A 130 23.44 -11.87 -18.21
C GLU A 130 23.04 -12.05 -16.73
N GLU A 131 23.90 -12.72 -15.96
CA GLU A 131 23.58 -13.18 -14.61
C GLU A 131 23.36 -12.03 -13.61
N THR A 132 24.19 -10.98 -13.66
CA THR A 132 24.03 -9.82 -12.76
C THR A 132 22.75 -9.03 -13.08
N LEU A 133 22.39 -8.91 -14.36
CA LEU A 133 21.14 -8.31 -14.82
C LEU A 133 19.93 -9.11 -14.32
N PHE A 134 19.97 -10.44 -14.47
CA PHE A 134 18.92 -11.33 -13.98
C PHE A 134 18.78 -11.22 -12.45
N ARG A 135 19.89 -11.31 -11.70
CA ARG A 135 19.86 -11.27 -10.23
C ARG A 135 19.23 -9.97 -9.70
N LYS A 136 19.59 -8.82 -10.26
CA LYS A 136 18.98 -7.53 -9.90
C LYS A 136 17.51 -7.47 -10.27
N GLY A 137 17.14 -8.00 -11.43
CA GLY A 137 15.74 -8.09 -11.86
C GLY A 137 14.92 -8.97 -10.93
N TYR A 138 15.44 -10.16 -10.58
CA TYR A 138 14.82 -11.10 -9.67
C TYR A 138 14.61 -10.52 -8.27
N GLU A 139 15.61 -9.80 -7.75
CA GLU A 139 15.48 -9.05 -6.49
C GLU A 139 14.31 -8.05 -6.57
N GLY A 140 14.27 -7.25 -7.65
CA GLY A 140 13.21 -6.29 -7.89
C GLY A 140 11.82 -6.91 -8.04
N THR A 141 11.68 -8.10 -8.62
CA THR A 141 10.38 -8.78 -8.73
C THR A 141 9.93 -9.44 -7.43
N SER A 142 10.86 -10.00 -6.66
CA SER A 142 10.57 -10.79 -5.47
C SER A 142 10.29 -9.94 -4.22
N HIS A 143 10.70 -8.67 -4.20
CA HIS A 143 10.55 -7.75 -3.04
C HIS A 143 9.58 -6.59 -3.29
N ALA A 144 8.99 -6.51 -4.47
CA ALA A 144 8.13 -5.40 -4.88
C ALA A 144 6.69 -5.83 -5.10
N ASN A 145 5.75 -4.89 -4.93
CA ASN A 145 4.47 -5.00 -5.61
C ASN A 145 4.70 -4.80 -7.10
N LEU A 146 4.06 -5.62 -7.94
CA LEU A 146 4.21 -5.58 -9.39
C LEU A 146 2.91 -5.14 -10.05
N PHE A 147 3.01 -4.31 -11.08
CA PHE A 147 1.85 -3.80 -11.81
C PHE A 147 2.10 -3.80 -13.30
N SER A 148 1.02 -3.94 -14.07
CA SER A 148 1.05 -3.83 -15.52
C SER A 148 -0.21 -3.14 -16.02
N THR A 149 -0.05 -2.38 -17.08
CA THR A 149 -1.14 -1.69 -17.76
C THR A 149 -0.86 -1.65 -19.25
N SER A 150 -1.92 -1.53 -20.05
CA SER A 150 -1.81 -1.26 -21.48
C SER A 150 -1.30 0.16 -21.79
N GLY A 151 -1.20 1.02 -20.78
CA GLY A 151 -0.61 2.35 -20.89
C GLY A 151 0.91 2.32 -21.12
N PRO A 152 1.49 3.41 -21.66
CA PRO A 152 2.88 3.41 -22.12
C PRO A 152 3.91 3.41 -20.99
N ASP A 153 3.55 3.90 -19.79
CA ASP A 153 4.51 4.05 -18.69
C ASP A 153 4.52 2.88 -17.70
N GLY A 154 3.41 2.16 -17.50
CA GLY A 154 3.34 1.03 -16.57
C GLY A 154 3.17 1.38 -15.09
N LEU A 155 3.35 2.65 -14.69
CA LEU A 155 3.48 3.08 -13.29
C LEU A 155 2.30 3.93 -12.81
N THR A 156 1.75 4.77 -13.68
CA THR A 156 0.68 5.71 -13.32
C THR A 156 -0.57 4.93 -12.89
N GLY A 157 -1.03 5.18 -11.66
CA GLY A 157 -2.17 4.48 -11.05
C GLY A 157 -1.83 3.11 -10.44
N SER A 158 -0.54 2.72 -10.39
CA SER A 158 -0.13 1.45 -9.80
C SER A 158 -0.47 1.37 -8.31
N VAL A 159 -0.31 2.47 -7.55
CA VAL A 159 -0.67 2.50 -6.12
C VAL A 159 -2.17 2.33 -5.91
N ASP A 160 -3.01 2.93 -6.76
CA ASP A 160 -4.47 2.70 -6.70
C ASP A 160 -4.82 1.24 -6.98
N GLY A 161 -4.11 0.59 -7.90
CA GLY A 161 -4.24 -0.84 -8.18
C GLY A 161 -3.86 -1.69 -6.96
N TYR A 162 -2.71 -1.41 -6.36
CA TYR A 162 -2.23 -2.09 -5.14
C TYR A 162 -3.18 -1.89 -3.97
N MET A 163 -3.81 -0.72 -3.83
CA MET A 163 -4.73 -0.44 -2.75
C MET A 163 -6.13 -1.03 -2.98
N ASP A 164 -6.56 -1.20 -4.24
CA ASP A 164 -7.82 -1.89 -4.52
C ASP A 164 -7.71 -3.39 -4.27
N ASP A 165 -6.73 -4.07 -4.86
CA ASP A 165 -6.33 -5.46 -4.57
C ASP A 165 -7.48 -6.49 -4.48
N SER A 166 -8.57 -6.21 -5.19
CA SER A 166 -9.87 -6.84 -4.98
C SER A 166 -10.24 -7.84 -6.06
N ASP A 167 -9.42 -8.00 -7.09
CA ASP A 167 -9.67 -9.02 -8.08
C ASP A 167 -9.54 -10.44 -7.48
N GLU A 168 -10.06 -11.42 -8.22
CA GLU A 168 -10.16 -12.81 -7.78
C GLU A 168 -8.82 -13.42 -7.36
N LYS A 169 -7.71 -13.02 -8.00
CA LYS A 169 -6.38 -13.57 -7.71
C LYS A 169 -5.78 -12.99 -6.44
N ASN A 170 -6.13 -11.75 -6.10
CA ASN A 170 -5.50 -11.01 -5.01
C ASN A 170 -6.33 -10.91 -3.74
N VAL A 171 -7.67 -10.97 -3.84
CA VAL A 171 -8.58 -10.80 -2.69
C VAL A 171 -8.34 -11.84 -1.57
N GLY A 172 -7.65 -12.95 -1.88
CA GLY A 172 -7.21 -13.94 -0.90
C GLY A 172 -6.32 -13.40 0.21
N GLY A 173 -5.38 -12.51 -0.14
CA GLY A 173 -4.40 -11.98 0.80
C GLY A 173 -4.42 -10.46 0.93
N VAL A 174 -4.99 -9.74 -0.06
CA VAL A 174 -4.83 -8.29 -0.28
C VAL A 174 -3.38 -7.84 -0.02
N GLY A 175 -2.44 -8.62 -0.54
CA GLY A 175 -1.02 -8.54 -0.21
C GLY A 175 -0.38 -7.23 -0.63
N HIS A 176 -0.74 -6.70 -1.81
CA HIS A 176 -0.20 -5.43 -2.29
C HIS A 176 -0.62 -4.29 -1.36
N ARG A 177 -1.90 -4.26 -0.96
CA ARG A 177 -2.42 -3.28 -0.02
C ARG A 177 -1.72 -3.38 1.33
N ARG A 178 -1.55 -4.60 1.84
CA ARG A 178 -0.90 -4.82 3.15
C ARG A 178 0.56 -4.37 3.17
N TRP A 179 1.27 -4.50 2.04
CA TRP A 179 2.60 -3.91 1.91
C TRP A 179 2.57 -2.37 1.86
N CYS A 180 1.66 -1.77 1.08
CA CYS A 180 1.49 -0.31 1.06
C CYS A 180 1.17 0.27 2.46
N LEU A 181 0.37 -0.47 3.24
CA LEU A 181 -0.05 -0.10 4.59
C LEU A 181 0.82 -0.73 5.69
N ASN A 182 2.00 -1.27 5.36
CA ASN A 182 2.93 -1.79 6.36
C ASN A 182 3.36 -0.65 7.29
N PRO A 183 3.06 -0.71 8.60
CA PRO A 183 3.42 0.38 9.51
C PRO A 183 4.94 0.61 9.60
N ALA A 184 5.75 -0.43 9.40
CA ALA A 184 7.21 -0.36 9.47
C ALA A 184 7.88 0.15 8.17
N MET A 185 7.10 0.44 7.12
CA MET A 185 7.64 1.02 5.89
C MET A 185 8.07 2.47 6.13
N GLY A 186 9.35 2.74 5.90
CA GLY A 186 9.95 4.09 5.90
C GLY A 186 10.53 4.49 4.54
N ALA A 187 10.80 3.52 3.68
CA ALA A 187 11.35 3.76 2.35
C ALA A 187 10.69 2.89 1.28
N THR A 188 10.68 3.40 0.05
CA THR A 188 10.24 2.69 -1.14
C THR A 188 11.05 3.14 -2.36
N GLY A 189 10.75 2.59 -3.52
CA GLY A 189 11.28 2.99 -4.81
C GLY A 189 10.33 2.51 -5.90
N PHE A 190 10.27 3.22 -7.02
CA PHE A 190 9.42 2.83 -8.15
C PHE A 190 10.25 2.70 -9.41
N GLY A 191 10.02 1.64 -10.16
CA GLY A 191 10.65 1.41 -11.46
C GLY A 191 9.62 1.04 -12.50
N GLN A 192 9.89 1.42 -13.75
CA GLN A 192 8.96 1.17 -14.84
C GLN A 192 9.65 0.86 -16.17
N VAL A 193 9.16 -0.12 -16.92
CA VAL A 193 9.64 -0.46 -18.27
C VAL A 193 8.48 -1.00 -19.10
N ARG A 194 8.20 -0.36 -20.25
CA ARG A 194 7.32 -0.87 -21.32
C ARG A 194 5.96 -1.40 -20.82
N GLY A 195 5.24 -0.61 -20.02
CA GLY A 195 3.92 -1.00 -19.49
C GLY A 195 3.94 -1.86 -18.22
N PHE A 196 5.13 -2.20 -17.70
CA PHE A 196 5.32 -2.87 -16.41
C PHE A 196 5.92 -1.91 -15.39
N SER A 197 5.56 -2.07 -14.12
CA SER A 197 6.20 -1.37 -13.01
C SER A 197 6.34 -2.23 -11.77
N ALA A 198 7.21 -1.78 -10.88
CA ALA A 198 7.45 -2.35 -9.58
C ALA A 198 7.55 -1.23 -8.53
N MET A 199 7.00 -1.47 -7.34
CA MET A 199 7.17 -0.64 -6.16
C MET A 199 7.83 -1.46 -5.06
N TRP A 200 8.97 -1.03 -4.53
CA TRP A 200 9.62 -1.71 -3.41
C TRP A 200 8.69 -1.71 -2.20
N SER A 201 8.35 -2.91 -1.72
CA SER A 201 7.25 -3.12 -0.77
C SER A 201 7.72 -3.71 0.55
N MET A 202 8.71 -4.60 0.49
CA MET A 202 9.24 -5.32 1.65
C MET A 202 10.27 -4.46 2.40
N ASP A 203 9.85 -3.27 2.85
CA ASP A 203 10.65 -2.38 3.69
C ASP A 203 10.18 -2.43 5.16
N GLY A 204 11.14 -2.47 6.07
CA GLY A 204 10.93 -2.41 7.52
C GLY A 204 11.81 -1.36 8.19
N SER A 205 12.31 -0.39 7.43
CA SER A 205 13.31 0.58 7.91
C SER A 205 12.78 1.51 9.02
N ASN A 206 11.47 1.64 9.15
CA ASN A 206 10.81 2.38 10.22
C ASN A 206 10.38 1.43 11.36
N ALA A 207 11.32 0.63 11.87
CA ALA A 207 11.04 -0.50 12.78
C ALA A 207 10.55 -0.11 14.20
N THR A 208 10.43 1.17 14.53
CA THR A 208 9.99 1.65 15.85
C THR A 208 8.46 1.56 16.04
N VAL A 209 7.81 0.58 15.41
CA VAL A 209 6.36 0.39 15.45
C VAL A 209 5.98 -0.40 16.71
N THR A 210 4.93 0.03 17.40
CA THR A 210 4.39 -0.64 18.59
C THR A 210 3.59 -1.91 18.24
N ASN A 211 3.46 -2.84 19.18
CA ASN A 211 2.67 -4.08 19.00
C ASN A 211 1.14 -3.87 19.00
N ASP A 212 0.69 -2.63 18.82
CA ASP A 212 -0.69 -2.20 19.02
C ASP A 212 -1.37 -1.78 17.71
N GLN A 213 -0.77 -2.12 16.57
CA GLN A 213 -1.28 -1.71 15.26
C GLN A 213 -2.58 -2.44 14.90
N LEU A 214 -3.59 -1.63 14.56
CA LEU A 214 -4.89 -2.07 14.05
C LEU A 214 -5.29 -1.13 12.90
N VAL A 215 -4.87 -1.49 11.69
CA VAL A 215 -5.01 -0.66 10.48
C VAL A 215 -6.24 -1.11 9.70
N CYS A 216 -7.24 -0.23 9.62
CA CYS A 216 -8.45 -0.44 8.81
C CYS A 216 -8.32 0.23 7.44
N PHE A 217 -8.84 -0.45 6.41
CA PHE A 217 -9.05 0.11 5.08
C PHE A 217 -10.44 -0.25 4.57
N PRO A 218 -11.32 0.73 4.32
CA PRO A 218 -11.20 2.14 4.71
C PRO A 218 -11.03 2.33 6.23
N ALA A 219 -10.37 3.41 6.63
CA ALA A 219 -10.19 3.74 8.05
C ALA A 219 -11.47 4.28 8.68
N ALA A 220 -11.56 4.22 10.01
CA ALA A 220 -12.67 4.80 10.75
C ALA A 220 -12.70 6.34 10.61
N GLY A 221 -13.90 6.91 10.58
CA GLY A 221 -14.15 8.32 10.35
C GLY A 221 -14.44 8.62 8.88
N PHE A 222 -13.87 9.72 8.37
CA PHE A 222 -14.14 10.20 7.02
C PHE A 222 -13.18 9.57 5.99
N TRP A 223 -13.70 9.11 4.86
CA TRP A 223 -12.94 8.54 3.75
C TRP A 223 -13.23 9.24 2.42
N PRO A 224 -12.23 9.81 1.74
CA PRO A 224 -12.46 10.49 0.46
C PRO A 224 -12.75 9.48 -0.66
N LEU A 225 -13.80 9.73 -1.44
CA LEU A 225 -14.16 8.92 -2.60
C LEU A 225 -13.04 8.85 -3.65
N ALA A 226 -12.18 9.87 -3.71
CA ALA A 226 -11.01 9.89 -4.58
C ALA A 226 -10.00 8.77 -4.24
N TYR A 227 -10.09 8.14 -3.07
CA TYR A 227 -9.24 7.03 -2.62
C TYR A 227 -10.03 5.71 -2.51
N TYR A 228 -11.21 5.63 -3.12
CA TYR A 228 -12.06 4.44 -3.08
C TYR A 228 -12.49 4.01 -4.48
N ARG A 229 -12.30 2.73 -4.82
CA ARG A 229 -12.81 2.15 -6.06
C ARG A 229 -14.10 1.38 -5.79
N ALA A 230 -14.97 1.29 -6.79
CA ALA A 230 -16.22 0.56 -6.62
C ALA A 230 -15.94 -0.92 -6.33
N ARG A 231 -16.68 -1.50 -5.36
CA ARG A 231 -16.59 -2.92 -4.97
C ARG A 231 -15.25 -3.36 -4.34
N THR A 232 -14.41 -2.42 -3.91
CA THR A 232 -13.19 -2.73 -3.16
C THR A 232 -13.51 -3.57 -1.90
N ALA A 233 -12.79 -4.67 -1.72
CA ALA A 233 -12.79 -5.46 -0.49
C ALA A 233 -12.14 -4.65 0.63
N TRP A 234 -12.73 -4.66 1.81
CA TRP A 234 -12.23 -3.99 3.00
C TRP A 234 -11.28 -4.93 3.74
N SER A 235 -10.37 -4.34 4.52
CA SER A 235 -9.38 -5.09 5.27
C SER A 235 -9.08 -4.47 6.63
N ILE A 236 -8.81 -5.33 7.61
CA ILE A 236 -8.35 -4.93 8.94
C ILE A 236 -7.10 -5.74 9.26
N SER A 237 -5.94 -5.10 9.18
CA SER A 237 -4.66 -5.68 9.59
C SER A 237 -4.44 -5.44 11.08
N ALA A 238 -4.17 -6.50 11.84
CA ALA A 238 -4.12 -6.45 13.30
C ALA A 238 -2.90 -7.20 13.82
N GLU A 239 -2.10 -6.54 14.66
CA GLU A 239 -0.88 -7.13 15.22
C GLU A 239 -1.20 -8.40 16.04
N PRO A 240 -0.77 -9.60 15.61
CA PRO A 240 -1.12 -10.85 16.28
C PRO A 240 -0.59 -10.98 17.71
N GLY A 241 0.43 -10.21 18.09
CA GLY A 241 0.89 -10.13 19.49
C GLY A 241 -0.18 -9.63 20.45
N ARG A 242 -1.15 -8.83 19.98
CA ARG A 242 -2.23 -8.25 20.80
C ARG A 242 -3.62 -8.72 20.38
N TYR A 243 -3.87 -8.78 19.07
CA TYR A 243 -5.20 -8.98 18.52
C TYR A 243 -5.32 -10.35 17.85
N GLN A 244 -6.50 -10.96 17.92
CA GLN A 244 -6.77 -12.23 17.24
C GLN A 244 -8.17 -12.24 16.63
N PHE A 245 -8.23 -12.40 15.31
CA PHE A 245 -9.47 -12.79 14.61
C PHE A 245 -9.66 -14.30 14.70
N ALA A 246 -10.90 -14.77 14.85
CA ALA A 246 -11.22 -16.18 14.67
C ALA A 246 -11.09 -16.58 13.19
N ASP A 247 -10.71 -17.82 12.89
CA ASP A 247 -10.54 -18.30 11.50
C ASP A 247 -11.81 -18.16 10.66
N LYS A 248 -12.98 -18.30 11.32
CA LYS A 248 -14.31 -18.10 10.73
C LYS A 248 -14.96 -16.80 11.25
N ALA A 249 -14.19 -15.71 11.27
CA ALA A 249 -14.72 -14.40 11.61
C ALA A 249 -15.96 -14.06 10.76
N ALA A 250 -16.98 -13.48 11.39
CA ALA A 250 -18.24 -13.12 10.75
C ALA A 250 -18.47 -11.60 10.90
N PRO A 251 -17.83 -10.77 10.07
CA PRO A 251 -18.02 -9.33 10.11
C PRO A 251 -19.45 -8.98 9.67
N LYS A 252 -20.05 -7.99 10.33
CA LYS A 252 -21.34 -7.42 9.95
C LYS A 252 -21.17 -5.96 9.53
N VAL A 253 -21.94 -5.56 8.54
CA VAL A 253 -21.85 -4.22 7.96
C VAL A 253 -23.25 -3.64 7.80
N TYR A 254 -23.44 -2.38 8.20
CA TYR A 254 -24.74 -1.71 8.24
C TYR A 254 -24.69 -0.37 7.50
N LEU A 255 -25.75 -0.04 6.76
CA LEU A 255 -25.96 1.33 6.28
C LEU A 255 -26.56 2.17 7.40
N LEU A 256 -25.89 3.29 7.74
CA LEU A 256 -26.33 4.21 8.78
C LEU A 256 -27.08 5.38 8.13
N GLY A 257 -28.37 5.54 8.46
CA GLY A 257 -29.25 6.58 7.93
C GLY A 257 -28.99 7.99 8.48
N GLY A 258 -27.72 8.45 8.51
CA GLY A 258 -27.33 9.82 8.88
C GLY A 258 -26.86 10.05 10.32
N SER A 259 -26.70 9.02 11.16
CA SER A 259 -26.23 9.16 12.56
C SER A 259 -24.70 9.17 12.68
N ASP A 260 -24.10 10.25 13.22
CA ASP A 260 -22.63 10.50 13.38
C ASP A 260 -21.88 9.46 14.21
N ARG A 261 -22.61 8.59 14.89
CA ARG A 261 -22.08 7.52 15.73
C ARG A 261 -22.64 6.19 15.29
N PHE A 262 -21.87 5.13 15.55
CA PHE A 262 -22.44 3.79 15.54
C PHE A 262 -23.56 3.75 16.60
N PRO A 263 -24.81 3.44 16.22
CA PRO A 263 -25.92 3.49 17.15
C PRO A 263 -25.79 2.36 18.19
N ALA A 264 -26.29 2.60 19.40
CA ALA A 264 -26.26 1.61 20.48
C ALA A 264 -27.09 0.34 20.17
N ASP A 265 -28.03 0.43 19.22
CA ASP A 265 -28.82 -0.68 18.71
C ASP A 265 -28.77 -0.68 17.17
N VAL A 266 -28.64 -1.88 16.59
CA VAL A 266 -28.66 -2.10 15.14
C VAL A 266 -30.06 -2.40 14.61
N LYS A 267 -31.06 -2.52 15.49
CA LYS A 267 -32.46 -2.77 15.11
C LYS A 267 -32.97 -1.69 14.15
N GLY A 268 -33.46 -2.13 12.99
CA GLY A 268 -33.97 -1.24 11.94
C GLY A 268 -32.90 -0.69 11.00
N LEU A 269 -31.61 -0.95 11.24
CA LEU A 269 -30.57 -0.68 10.26
C LEU A 269 -30.60 -1.72 9.14
N LYS A 270 -30.26 -1.29 7.93
CA LYS A 270 -30.08 -2.20 6.80
C LYS A 270 -28.71 -2.86 6.91
N GLU A 271 -28.69 -4.14 7.28
CA GLU A 271 -27.51 -4.99 7.17
C GLU A 271 -27.18 -5.22 5.69
N LEU A 272 -25.92 -5.02 5.33
CA LEU A 272 -25.41 -5.24 3.98
C LEU A 272 -24.93 -6.67 3.84
N LYS A 273 -25.14 -7.24 2.65
CA LYS A 273 -24.51 -8.50 2.28
C LYS A 273 -22.99 -8.32 2.29
N VAL A 274 -22.28 -9.29 2.86
CA VAL A 274 -20.82 -9.34 2.88
C VAL A 274 -20.35 -10.59 2.15
N THR A 275 -19.40 -10.44 1.22
CA THR A 275 -18.73 -11.54 0.51
C THR A 275 -17.23 -11.56 0.84
N ASP A 276 -16.51 -12.55 0.31
CA ASP A 276 -15.04 -12.63 0.39
C ASP A 276 -14.46 -12.64 1.82
N VAL A 277 -15.27 -13.04 2.79
CA VAL A 277 -14.88 -13.09 4.21
C VAL A 277 -13.80 -14.15 4.42
N ARG A 278 -12.61 -13.71 4.83
CA ARG A 278 -11.49 -14.60 5.14
C ARG A 278 -10.51 -13.93 6.07
N VAL A 279 -9.75 -14.75 6.79
CA VAL A 279 -8.66 -14.30 7.65
C VAL A 279 -7.34 -14.81 7.07
N SER A 280 -6.49 -13.90 6.59
CA SER A 280 -5.14 -14.23 6.12
C SER A 280 -4.14 -14.11 7.27
N ARG A 281 -3.17 -15.02 7.29
CA ARG A 281 -2.03 -15.07 8.23
C ARG A 281 -0.68 -14.99 7.51
N GLU A 282 -0.70 -14.64 6.22
CA GLU A 282 0.52 -14.54 5.42
C GLU A 282 1.40 -13.40 5.93
N GLY A 283 2.73 -13.55 5.79
CA GLY A 283 3.72 -12.58 6.26
C GLY A 283 3.85 -11.35 5.37
N MET A 284 2.78 -10.58 5.21
CA MET A 284 2.73 -9.37 4.39
C MET A 284 2.44 -8.15 5.27
N GLY A 285 3.44 -7.28 5.46
CA GLY A 285 3.37 -6.20 6.45
C GLY A 285 3.02 -6.76 7.83
N THR A 286 1.83 -6.44 8.33
CA THR A 286 1.27 -7.05 9.54
C THR A 286 0.77 -8.48 9.26
N PRO A 287 1.29 -9.53 9.95
CA PRO A 287 1.05 -10.95 9.62
C PRO A 287 -0.32 -11.50 10.09
N GLN A 288 -1.36 -10.66 10.06
CA GLN A 288 -2.76 -11.05 10.23
C GLN A 288 -3.67 -9.99 9.60
N CYS A 289 -4.64 -10.43 8.81
CA CYS A 289 -5.61 -9.54 8.19
C CYS A 289 -6.98 -10.20 8.07
N LEU A 290 -8.04 -9.55 8.56
CA LEU A 290 -9.41 -9.87 8.17
C LEU A 290 -9.72 -9.15 6.85
N ILE A 291 -10.29 -9.87 5.89
CA ILE A 291 -10.68 -9.36 4.58
C ILE A 291 -12.17 -9.67 4.39
N PHE A 292 -12.94 -8.71 3.88
CA PHE A 292 -14.36 -8.86 3.62
C PHE A 292 -14.86 -7.80 2.63
N ARG A 293 -15.89 -8.09 1.86
CA ARG A 293 -16.42 -7.17 0.84
C ARG A 293 -17.89 -6.86 1.10
N PRO A 294 -18.21 -5.67 1.62
CA PRO A 294 -19.61 -5.25 1.74
C PRO A 294 -20.19 -4.88 0.37
N GLU A 295 -21.44 -5.26 0.13
CA GLU A 295 -22.21 -4.85 -1.05
C GLU A 295 -22.71 -3.42 -0.90
N VAL A 296 -21.78 -2.47 -1.06
CA VAL A 296 -22.04 -1.03 -0.97
C VAL A 296 -21.54 -0.32 -2.23
N LEU A 297 -22.30 0.68 -2.67
CA LEU A 297 -21.90 1.65 -3.68
C LEU A 297 -21.80 3.02 -3.02
N PRO A 298 -20.63 3.39 -2.48
CA PRO A 298 -20.48 4.63 -1.76
C PRO A 298 -20.71 5.86 -2.64
N ARG A 299 -21.38 6.84 -2.06
CA ARG A 299 -21.51 8.22 -2.55
C ARG A 299 -21.16 9.15 -1.39
N ARG A 300 -20.99 10.44 -1.68
CA ARG A 300 -20.79 11.45 -0.65
C ARG A 300 -21.92 11.37 0.39
N GLY A 301 -21.56 11.34 1.67
CA GLY A 301 -22.46 11.15 2.80
C GLY A 301 -22.93 9.72 3.01
N THR A 302 -22.43 8.72 2.27
CA THR A 302 -22.72 7.31 2.57
C THR A 302 -21.99 6.91 3.84
N ARG A 303 -22.73 6.30 4.77
CA ARG A 303 -22.21 5.94 6.08
C ARG A 303 -22.42 4.48 6.35
N VAL A 304 -21.34 3.83 6.75
CA VAL A 304 -21.27 2.39 6.89
C VAL A 304 -20.73 2.07 8.27
N GLY A 305 -21.50 1.36 9.08
CA GLY A 305 -21.06 0.81 10.35
C GLY A 305 -20.49 -0.59 10.15
N VAL A 306 -19.37 -0.89 10.80
CA VAL A 306 -18.70 -2.18 10.76
C VAL A 306 -18.63 -2.75 12.16
N VAL A 307 -18.97 -4.03 12.30
CA VAL A 307 -18.87 -4.81 13.55
C VAL A 307 -18.06 -6.07 13.28
N VAL A 308 -16.96 -6.25 14.00
CA VAL A 308 -16.07 -7.39 13.83
C VAL A 308 -15.70 -8.01 15.18
N PRO A 309 -15.93 -9.31 15.40
CA PRO A 309 -15.39 -10.00 16.57
C PRO A 309 -13.86 -9.92 16.58
N LEU A 310 -13.28 -9.38 17.65
CA LEU A 310 -11.82 -9.21 17.76
C LEU A 310 -11.35 -9.43 19.19
N LYS A 311 -10.66 -10.55 19.42
CA LYS A 311 -10.04 -10.83 20.72
C LYS A 311 -8.85 -9.88 20.94
N GLY A 312 -8.69 -9.41 22.17
CA GLY A 312 -7.66 -8.41 22.53
C GLY A 312 -8.11 -6.96 22.32
N TRP A 313 -9.27 -6.76 21.71
CA TRP A 313 -9.96 -5.46 21.73
C TRP A 313 -10.61 -5.22 23.10
N THR A 314 -10.89 -3.95 23.41
CA THR A 314 -11.46 -3.54 24.71
C THR A 314 -12.91 -3.98 24.91
N ALA A 315 -13.57 -4.43 23.84
CA ALA A 315 -14.92 -4.99 23.82
C ALA A 315 -14.92 -6.27 22.98
N PRO A 316 -15.96 -7.14 23.09
CA PRO A 316 -16.04 -8.36 22.29
C PRO A 316 -15.96 -8.13 20.78
N ASN A 317 -16.46 -6.98 20.32
CA ASN A 317 -16.41 -6.56 18.93
C ASN A 317 -15.62 -5.25 18.79
N LEU A 318 -14.82 -5.17 17.75
CA LEU A 318 -14.41 -3.91 17.17
C LEU A 318 -15.58 -3.32 16.39
N GLU A 319 -15.94 -2.08 16.70
CA GLU A 319 -17.00 -1.34 16.04
C GLU A 319 -16.47 0.00 15.55
N TYR A 320 -16.73 0.34 14.29
CA TYR A 320 -16.36 1.64 13.73
C TYR A 320 -17.28 2.06 12.59
N VAL A 321 -17.23 3.35 12.25
CA VAL A 321 -18.00 3.94 11.16
C VAL A 321 -17.06 4.48 10.10
N VAL A 322 -17.43 4.29 8.84
CA VAL A 322 -16.81 4.94 7.67
C VAL A 322 -17.86 5.85 7.03
N GLU A 323 -17.51 7.13 6.84
CA GLU A 323 -18.29 8.09 6.09
C GLU A 323 -17.56 8.54 4.84
N PHE A 324 -18.17 8.32 3.67
CA PHE A 324 -17.57 8.68 2.40
C PHE A 324 -17.83 10.15 2.04
N TYR A 325 -16.83 10.88 1.57
CA TYR A 325 -16.96 12.30 1.15
C TYR A 325 -16.26 12.63 -0.16
#